data_AF-A0A2W6CMY0-F1
#
_entry.id   AF-A0A2W6CMY0-F1
#
_cell.length_a   1.000
_cell.length_b   1.000
_cell.length_c   1.000
_cell.angle_alpha   90.00
_cell.angle_beta   90.00
_cell.angle_gamma   90.00
#
_symmetry.space_group_name_H-M   'P 1'
#
loop_
_entity.id
_entity.type
_entity.pdbx_description
1 polymer ?
#
loop_
_entity_poly.entity_id
_entity_poly.type
_entity_poly.pdbx_seq_one_letter_code
_entity_poly.pdbx_strand_id
1 'polypeptide(L)'
;MSRSRYHHYHHRRRGRRIGPLLVLLCAAVLAGAGVVTVTLFALLAVLGPFLLFGAGSVVVVRYLHRHRRHPMGAGRPAAVPRVARAAPGPDWPATRTRFAQLRSEYGQFECDPLAVLRLPALTDVTVASTGRFVDAFAEAQALDTDTEPPPAHCARFTTAVDQAWRTWHAARDAAERIRLAGIPPQERATVARAIKLLTVARDSDHDAERAAAYAKARAELAKLDRSGTLRLPPTAAAALDAAARSQLPAG
;
A
#
# COMPACT_ATOMS: atom_id res chain seq x y z
N MET A 1 -22.75 -61.30 61.80
CA MET A 1 -22.33 -60.87 63.15
C MET A 1 -21.21 -59.83 62.95
N SER A 2 -21.48 -58.53 63.00
CA SER A 2 -21.73 -57.65 64.16
C SER A 2 -20.45 -57.15 64.85
N ARG A 3 -20.27 -55.80 64.79
CA ARG A 3 -19.52 -54.87 65.69
C ARG A 3 -17.98 -54.89 65.57
N SER A 4 -17.31 -53.83 65.09
CA SER A 4 -17.22 -52.41 65.55
C SER A 4 -16.50 -52.24 66.89
N ARG A 5 -15.47 -51.36 66.92
CA ARG A 5 -15.17 -50.27 67.90
C ARG A 5 -13.68 -49.85 67.78
N TYR A 6 -13.42 -48.70 67.16
CA TYR A 6 -12.99 -47.41 67.75
C TYR A 6 -11.52 -47.30 68.19
N HIS A 7 -10.79 -46.39 67.54
CA HIS A 7 -9.83 -45.53 68.24
C HIS A 7 -9.96 -44.08 67.75
N HIS A 8 -9.65 -43.17 68.67
CA HIS A 8 -10.08 -41.78 68.77
C HIS A 8 -8.91 -40.81 68.48
N TYR A 9 -9.21 -39.72 67.77
CA TYR A 9 -8.66 -38.34 67.77
C TYR A 9 -7.17 -38.01 68.05
N HIS A 10 -6.59 -37.16 67.17
CA HIS A 10 -6.15 -35.79 67.52
C HIS A 10 -5.83 -34.88 66.31
N HIS A 11 -6.23 -33.60 66.45
CA HIS A 11 -5.96 -32.42 65.59
C HIS A 11 -4.47 -32.08 65.37
N ARG A 12 -4.11 -31.49 64.20
CA ARG A 12 -3.61 -30.08 64.10
C ARG A 12 -3.28 -29.62 62.67
N ARG A 13 -3.61 -28.34 62.43
CA ARG A 13 -3.36 -27.49 61.26
C ARG A 13 -1.88 -27.27 60.93
N ARG A 14 -1.57 -27.07 59.64
CA ARG A 14 -0.55 -26.16 59.04
C ARG A 14 -0.75 -26.27 57.51
N GLY A 15 -1.02 -25.24 56.71
CA GLY A 15 -0.58 -23.85 56.73
C GLY A 15 0.12 -23.58 55.39
N ARG A 16 -0.61 -23.00 54.43
CA ARG A 16 -0.15 -22.57 53.09
C ARG A 16 1.24 -21.90 53.13
N ARG A 17 2.16 -22.35 52.27
CA ARG A 17 3.28 -21.55 51.74
C ARG A 17 3.50 -21.86 50.26
N ILE A 18 2.56 -21.43 49.41
CA ILE A 18 2.72 -21.36 47.94
C ILE A 18 2.84 -19.87 47.55
N GLY A 19 3.62 -19.10 48.30
CA GLY A 19 3.62 -17.63 48.24
C GLY A 19 4.73 -17.00 47.39
N PRO A 20 6.02 -17.34 47.58
CA PRO A 20 7.09 -16.52 47.00
C PRO A 20 7.64 -17.02 45.66
N LEU A 21 7.70 -18.35 45.45
CA LEU A 21 8.30 -18.93 44.24
C LEU A 21 7.47 -18.67 42.97
N LEU A 22 6.15 -18.74 43.09
CA LEU A 22 5.23 -18.53 41.96
C LEU A 22 5.17 -17.05 41.55
N VAL A 23 5.31 -16.13 42.51
CA VAL A 23 5.38 -14.69 42.27
C VAL A 23 6.72 -14.31 41.60
N LEU A 24 7.83 -14.90 42.04
CA LEU A 24 9.15 -14.71 41.40
C LEU A 24 9.18 -15.24 39.96
N LEU A 25 8.51 -16.36 39.69
CA LEU A 25 8.46 -16.96 38.35
C LEU A 25 7.62 -16.11 37.38
N CYS A 26 6.48 -15.56 37.84
CA CYS A 26 5.69 -14.62 37.03
C CYS A 26 6.43 -13.30 36.77
N ALA A 27 7.16 -12.77 37.75
CA ALA A 27 7.95 -11.53 37.59
C ALA A 27 9.10 -11.70 36.58
N ALA A 28 9.78 -12.85 36.58
CA ALA A 28 10.85 -13.15 35.63
C ALA A 28 10.33 -13.30 34.18
N VAL A 29 9.15 -13.90 33.99
CA VAL A 29 8.52 -14.04 32.66
C VAL A 29 8.07 -12.68 32.11
N LEU A 30 7.54 -11.77 32.96
CA LEU A 30 7.16 -10.42 32.55
C LEU A 30 8.38 -9.54 32.20
N ALA A 31 9.48 -9.68 32.94
CA ALA A 31 10.74 -8.97 32.62
C ALA A 31 11.35 -9.46 31.29
N GLY A 32 11.30 -10.77 31.01
CA GLY A 32 11.75 -11.33 29.73
C GLY A 32 10.91 -10.88 28.52
N ALA A 33 9.58 -10.82 28.68
CA ALA A 33 8.67 -10.39 27.61
C ALA A 33 8.81 -8.90 27.25
N GLY A 34 9.15 -8.05 28.23
CA GLY A 34 9.44 -6.63 27.99
C GLY A 34 10.71 -6.40 27.19
N VAL A 35 11.77 -7.17 27.47
CA VAL A 35 13.05 -7.02 26.75
C VAL A 35 12.94 -7.50 25.29
N VAL A 36 12.16 -8.55 25.02
CA VAL A 36 11.93 -9.07 23.67
C VAL A 36 11.07 -8.12 22.83
N THR A 37 10.06 -7.47 23.42
CA THR A 37 9.23 -6.51 22.69
C THR A 37 9.98 -5.21 22.36
N VAL A 38 10.81 -4.71 23.28
CA VAL A 38 11.62 -3.50 23.05
C VAL A 38 12.71 -3.75 22.02
N THR A 39 13.36 -4.91 22.03
CA THR A 39 14.38 -5.26 21.02
C THR A 39 13.79 -5.48 19.63
N LEU A 40 12.62 -6.11 19.51
CA LEU A 40 11.91 -6.25 18.23
C LEU A 40 11.46 -4.90 17.65
N PHE A 41 10.98 -3.99 18.51
CA PHE A 41 10.54 -2.65 18.11
C PHE A 41 11.73 -1.77 17.68
N ALA A 42 12.87 -1.87 18.37
CA ALA A 42 14.10 -1.20 17.97
C ALA A 42 14.64 -1.76 16.64
N LEU A 43 14.55 -3.07 16.40
CA LEU A 43 14.98 -3.67 15.13
C LEU A 43 14.08 -3.21 13.96
N LEU A 44 12.76 -3.13 14.17
CA LEU A 44 11.79 -2.59 13.19
C LEU A 44 12.01 -1.09 12.92
N ALA A 45 12.33 -0.29 13.94
CA ALA A 45 12.60 1.13 13.79
C ALA A 45 13.91 1.43 13.06
N VAL A 46 14.90 0.53 13.14
CA VAL A 46 16.19 0.65 12.44
C VAL A 46 16.14 0.06 11.02
N LEU A 47 15.34 -0.98 10.76
CA LEU A 47 15.19 -1.59 9.42
C LEU A 47 14.16 -0.88 8.52
N GLY A 48 13.14 -0.24 9.09
CA GLY A 48 12.11 0.48 8.34
C GLY A 48 12.64 1.57 7.40
N PRO A 49 13.62 2.40 7.80
CA PRO A 49 14.24 3.39 6.92
C PRO A 49 15.06 2.75 5.80
N PHE A 50 15.71 1.60 6.05
CA PHE A 50 16.58 0.96 5.05
C PHE A 50 15.80 0.32 3.88
N LEU A 51 14.54 -0.07 4.08
CA LEU A 51 13.67 -0.52 2.98
C LEU A 51 13.16 0.65 2.12
N LEU A 52 13.00 1.84 2.68
CA LEU A 52 12.69 3.07 1.94
C LEU A 52 13.91 3.60 1.15
N PHE A 53 15.12 3.50 1.71
CA PHE A 53 16.36 3.90 1.01
C PHE A 53 16.86 2.85 -0.01
N GLY A 54 16.62 1.55 0.21
CA GLY A 54 17.06 0.49 -0.70
C GLY A 54 16.32 0.51 -2.04
N ALA A 55 15.01 0.78 -2.04
CA ALA A 55 14.22 0.93 -3.28
C ALA A 55 14.62 2.17 -4.08
N GLY A 56 15.03 3.25 -3.41
CA GLY A 56 15.56 4.46 -4.08
C GLY A 56 16.88 4.20 -4.82
N SER A 57 17.75 3.33 -4.29
CA SER A 57 19.08 3.09 -4.89
C SER A 57 19.02 2.41 -6.27
N VAL A 58 18.07 1.50 -6.49
CA VAL A 58 17.92 0.79 -7.77
C VAL A 58 17.28 1.67 -8.85
N VAL A 59 16.43 2.63 -8.46
CA VAL A 59 15.78 3.60 -9.35
C VAL A 59 16.77 4.68 -9.83
N VAL A 60 17.64 5.17 -8.94
CA VAL A 60 18.68 6.16 -9.27
C VAL A 60 19.73 5.61 -10.24
N VAL A 61 20.12 4.34 -10.11
CA VAL A 61 21.10 3.70 -11.00
C VAL A 61 20.57 3.54 -12.44
N ARG A 62 19.26 3.34 -12.63
CA ARG A 62 18.64 3.32 -13.98
C ARG A 62 18.40 4.71 -14.57
N TYR A 63 18.13 5.72 -13.74
CA TYR A 63 17.99 7.11 -14.17
C TYR A 63 19.27 7.65 -14.82
N LEU A 64 20.44 7.35 -14.25
CA LEU A 64 21.74 7.79 -14.80
C LEU A 64 22.13 7.07 -16.10
N HIS A 65 21.69 5.84 -16.32
CA HIS A 65 22.04 5.08 -17.52
C HIS A 65 21.23 5.49 -18.76
N ARG A 66 20.01 6.01 -18.58
CA ARG A 66 19.14 6.45 -19.69
C ARG A 66 19.50 7.83 -20.22
N HIS A 67 20.06 8.70 -19.37
CA HIS A 67 20.46 10.07 -19.75
C HIS A 67 21.69 10.14 -20.69
N ARG A 68 22.44 9.05 -20.87
CA ARG A 68 23.62 9.01 -21.76
C ARG A 68 23.32 8.62 -23.20
N ARG A 69 22.06 8.43 -23.60
CA ARG A 69 21.69 8.00 -24.97
C ARG A 69 20.66 8.90 -25.63
N HIS A 70 20.91 10.21 -25.65
CA HIS A 70 20.30 11.09 -26.65
C HIS A 70 21.33 11.44 -27.73
N PRO A 71 21.24 10.86 -28.94
CA PRO A 71 21.99 11.34 -30.07
C PRO A 71 21.42 12.70 -30.52
N MET A 72 22.32 13.68 -30.74
CA MET A 72 21.99 14.98 -31.31
C MET A 72 21.42 14.80 -32.72
N GLY A 73 20.15 15.13 -32.91
CA GLY A 73 19.50 15.24 -34.22
C GLY A 73 19.66 16.64 -34.78
N ALA A 74 20.15 16.71 -36.01
CA ALA A 74 20.51 17.92 -36.74
C ALA A 74 19.31 18.81 -37.16
N GLY A 75 19.52 20.13 -37.04
CA GLY A 75 19.16 21.19 -37.99
C GLY A 75 17.71 21.34 -38.48
N ARG A 76 16.98 22.34 -37.95
CA ARG A 76 15.82 22.96 -38.60
C ARG A 76 16.03 24.48 -38.65
N PRO A 77 15.78 25.18 -39.79
CA PRO A 77 16.13 26.59 -39.94
C PRO A 77 15.25 27.51 -39.09
N ALA A 78 15.88 28.59 -38.62
CA ALA A 78 15.36 29.55 -37.65
C ALA A 78 14.15 30.34 -38.20
N ALA A 79 13.05 30.30 -37.46
CA ALA A 79 11.94 31.23 -37.60
C ALA A 79 12.21 32.50 -36.79
N VAL A 80 11.86 33.64 -37.37
CA VAL A 80 12.03 35.01 -36.84
C VAL A 80 11.40 35.17 -35.44
N PRO A 81 12.08 35.81 -34.46
CA PRO A 81 11.57 35.90 -33.10
C PRO A 81 10.42 36.92 -33.03
N ARG A 82 9.18 36.42 -32.94
CA ARG A 82 8.08 37.18 -32.34
C ARG A 82 8.46 37.39 -30.87
N VAL A 83 8.55 38.64 -30.43
CA VAL A 83 8.77 38.99 -29.02
C VAL A 83 7.60 38.40 -28.22
N ALA A 84 7.78 37.17 -27.76
CA ALA A 84 6.84 36.49 -26.90
C ALA A 84 6.82 37.25 -25.59
N ARG A 85 5.66 37.82 -25.26
CA ARG A 85 5.40 38.33 -23.91
C ARG A 85 5.83 37.23 -22.95
N ALA A 86 6.81 37.50 -22.09
CA ALA A 86 7.37 36.49 -21.19
C ALA A 86 6.19 35.84 -20.45
N ALA A 87 6.02 34.54 -20.66
CA ALA A 87 5.01 33.80 -19.93
C ALA A 87 5.26 34.05 -18.44
N PRO A 88 4.20 34.25 -17.62
CA PRO A 88 4.38 34.33 -16.19
C PRO A 88 5.22 33.14 -15.72
N GLY A 89 6.18 33.41 -14.83
CA GLY A 89 7.08 32.38 -14.31
C GLY A 89 6.30 31.22 -13.68
N PRO A 90 6.95 30.06 -13.46
CA PRO A 90 6.29 28.89 -12.89
C PRO A 90 5.64 29.24 -11.54
N ASP A 91 4.32 29.09 -11.46
CA ASP A 91 3.54 29.28 -10.23
C ASP A 91 3.70 28.04 -9.35
N TRP A 92 4.55 28.16 -8.33
CA TRP A 92 4.88 27.08 -7.42
C TRP A 92 3.66 26.60 -6.60
N PRO A 93 2.90 27.46 -5.89
CA PRO A 93 1.68 27.06 -5.19
C PRO A 93 0.66 26.34 -6.08
N ALA A 94 0.42 26.84 -7.30
CA ALA A 94 -0.51 26.20 -8.23
C ALA A 94 -0.01 24.83 -8.68
N THR A 95 1.29 24.71 -8.99
CA THR A 95 1.91 23.44 -9.39
C THR A 95 1.82 22.40 -8.27
N ARG A 96 2.07 22.79 -7.01
CA ARG A 96 1.94 21.90 -5.84
C ARG A 96 0.50 21.44 -5.64
N THR A 97 -0.47 22.33 -5.76
CA THR A 97 -1.90 21.99 -5.65
C THR A 97 -2.28 20.94 -6.70
N ARG A 98 -1.83 21.13 -7.94
CA ARG A 98 -2.05 20.18 -9.03
C ARG A 98 -1.34 18.84 -8.83
N PHE A 99 -0.15 18.83 -8.22
CA PHE A 99 0.51 17.58 -7.86
C PHE A 99 -0.19 16.87 -6.70
N ALA A 100 -0.67 17.60 -5.70
CA ALA A 100 -1.49 17.05 -4.61
C ALA A 100 -2.78 16.40 -5.13
N GLN A 101 -3.42 16.99 -6.14
CA GLN A 101 -4.55 16.36 -6.83
C GLN A 101 -4.16 15.02 -7.47
N LEU A 102 -3.05 14.97 -8.21
CA LEU A 102 -2.58 13.72 -8.82
C LEU A 102 -2.30 12.64 -7.77
N ARG A 103 -1.63 13.00 -6.66
CA ARG A 103 -1.38 12.09 -5.53
C ARG A 103 -2.69 11.57 -4.93
N SER A 104 -3.69 12.43 -4.78
CA SER A 104 -5.02 12.06 -4.30
C SER A 104 -5.71 11.08 -5.26
N GLU A 105 -5.74 11.38 -6.57
CA GLU A 105 -6.35 10.49 -7.56
C GLU A 105 -5.68 9.12 -7.62
N TYR A 106 -4.35 9.10 -7.63
CA TYR A 106 -3.59 7.86 -7.63
C TYR A 106 -3.79 7.07 -6.32
N GLY A 107 -3.72 7.75 -5.18
CA GLY A 107 -3.93 7.14 -3.87
C GLY A 107 -5.35 6.60 -3.67
N GLN A 108 -6.38 7.28 -4.19
CA GLN A 108 -7.77 6.79 -4.19
C GLN A 108 -7.89 5.51 -5.01
N PHE A 109 -7.25 5.45 -6.20
CA PHE A 109 -7.22 4.25 -7.00
C PHE A 109 -6.53 3.09 -6.26
N GLU A 110 -5.33 3.31 -5.71
CA GLU A 110 -4.58 2.27 -5.00
C GLU A 110 -5.27 1.78 -3.72
N CYS A 111 -6.10 2.62 -3.10
CA CYS A 111 -6.86 2.28 -1.90
C CYS A 111 -8.23 1.64 -2.20
N ASP A 112 -8.70 1.59 -3.45
CA ASP A 112 -9.97 0.98 -3.83
C ASP A 112 -9.75 -0.41 -4.46
N PRO A 113 -10.01 -1.52 -3.74
CA PRO A 113 -9.89 -2.87 -4.27
C PRO A 113 -10.73 -3.11 -5.51
N LEU A 114 -11.93 -2.51 -5.60
CA LEU A 114 -12.79 -2.65 -6.77
C LEU A 114 -12.20 -1.94 -7.98
N ALA A 115 -11.61 -0.75 -7.82
CA ALA A 115 -10.96 -0.04 -8.91
C ALA A 115 -9.73 -0.81 -9.42
N VAL A 116 -8.89 -1.31 -8.51
CA VAL A 116 -7.71 -2.12 -8.86
C VAL A 116 -8.10 -3.37 -9.64
N LEU A 117 -9.14 -4.11 -9.19
CA LEU A 117 -9.57 -5.33 -9.88
C LEU A 117 -10.15 -5.05 -11.28
N ARG A 118 -10.71 -3.86 -11.50
CA ARG A 118 -11.24 -3.45 -12.81
C ARG A 118 -10.12 -3.06 -13.77
N LEU A 119 -9.04 -2.47 -13.27
CA LEU A 119 -7.91 -1.97 -14.07
C LEU A 119 -6.56 -2.53 -13.56
N PRO A 120 -6.36 -3.86 -13.55
CA PRO A 120 -5.17 -4.47 -12.95
C PRO A 120 -3.87 -4.09 -13.66
N ALA A 121 -3.94 -3.77 -14.96
CA ALA A 121 -2.79 -3.27 -15.72
C ALA A 121 -2.26 -1.91 -15.21
N LEU A 122 -3.07 -1.13 -14.47
CA LEU A 122 -2.66 0.15 -13.90
C LEU A 122 -1.80 -0.02 -12.64
N THR A 123 -1.79 -1.20 -12.03
CA THR A 123 -0.87 -1.55 -10.92
C THR A 123 0.34 -2.35 -11.37
N ASP A 124 0.35 -2.82 -12.62
CA ASP A 124 1.43 -3.64 -13.17
C ASP A 124 2.49 -2.76 -13.86
N VAL A 125 3.62 -2.57 -13.18
CA VAL A 125 4.75 -1.78 -13.70
C VAL A 125 5.46 -2.42 -14.90
N THR A 126 5.18 -3.69 -15.21
CA THR A 126 5.68 -4.32 -16.44
C THR A 126 4.94 -3.81 -17.68
N VAL A 127 3.74 -3.25 -17.51
CA VAL A 127 3.04 -2.51 -18.57
C VAL A 127 3.74 -1.18 -18.80
N ALA A 128 4.25 -0.97 -20.02
CA ALA A 128 5.13 0.15 -20.34
C ALA A 128 4.52 1.54 -20.09
N SER A 129 3.19 1.71 -20.20
CA SER A 129 2.53 2.98 -19.85
C SER A 129 2.50 3.21 -18.34
N THR A 130 2.19 2.18 -17.57
CA THR A 130 2.16 2.20 -16.11
C THR A 130 3.56 2.45 -15.54
N GLY A 131 4.58 1.73 -16.03
CA GLY A 131 5.97 1.97 -15.62
C GLY A 131 6.43 3.41 -15.88
N ARG A 132 6.08 3.98 -17.05
CA ARG A 132 6.38 5.40 -17.36
C ARG A 132 5.69 6.37 -16.41
N PHE A 133 4.46 6.07 -15.99
CA PHE A 133 3.77 6.89 -15.00
C PHE A 133 4.45 6.82 -13.64
N VAL A 134 4.79 5.62 -13.15
CA VAL A 134 5.47 5.45 -11.86
C VAL A 134 6.82 6.19 -11.86
N ASP A 135 7.60 6.11 -12.94
CA ASP A 135 8.85 6.85 -13.09
C ASP A 135 8.63 8.37 -13.02
N ALA A 136 7.66 8.91 -13.79
CA ALA A 136 7.38 10.34 -13.83
C ALA A 136 6.80 10.88 -12.51
N PHE A 137 5.95 10.08 -11.85
CA PHE A 137 5.38 10.40 -10.55
C PHE A 137 6.49 10.46 -9.47
N ALA A 138 7.43 9.50 -9.50
CA ALA A 138 8.58 9.50 -8.59
C ALA A 138 9.49 10.72 -8.83
N GLU A 139 9.73 11.12 -10.08
CA GLU A 139 10.49 12.33 -10.40
C GLU A 139 9.82 13.60 -9.85
N ALA A 140 8.50 13.75 -10.05
CA ALA A 140 7.76 14.86 -9.47
C ALA A 140 7.80 14.86 -7.94
N GLN A 141 7.66 13.68 -7.30
CA GLN A 141 7.70 13.55 -5.84
C GLN A 141 9.08 13.93 -5.27
N ALA A 142 10.17 13.61 -5.98
CA ALA A 142 11.52 13.97 -5.56
C ALA A 142 11.80 15.48 -5.63
N LEU A 143 10.99 16.23 -6.38
CA LEU A 143 11.10 17.68 -6.55
C LEU A 143 10.10 18.46 -5.68
N ASP A 144 9.13 17.81 -5.03
CA ASP A 144 8.17 18.44 -4.12
C ASP A 144 8.85 18.81 -2.80
N THR A 145 8.96 20.12 -2.53
CA THR A 145 9.57 20.67 -1.31
C THR A 145 8.53 21.41 -0.48
N ASP A 146 8.75 21.51 0.83
CA ASP A 146 7.80 22.17 1.74
C ASP A 146 7.73 23.69 1.50
N THR A 147 8.89 24.30 1.27
CA THR A 147 9.05 25.73 0.97
C THR A 147 9.30 25.95 -0.52
N GLU A 148 9.03 27.17 -0.99
CA GLU A 148 9.27 27.55 -2.39
C GLU A 148 10.77 27.56 -2.71
N PRO A 149 11.22 26.74 -3.68
CA PRO A 149 12.62 26.67 -4.07
C PRO A 149 12.96 27.73 -5.13
N PRO A 150 14.24 27.86 -5.55
CA PRO A 150 14.64 28.82 -6.58
C PRO A 150 13.91 28.57 -7.93
N PRO A 151 13.76 29.60 -8.78
CA PRO A 151 12.94 29.52 -10.01
C PRO A 151 13.29 28.36 -10.96
N ALA A 152 14.57 28.00 -11.06
CA ALA A 152 15.01 26.88 -11.88
C ALA A 152 14.47 25.53 -11.38
N HIS A 153 14.33 25.36 -10.06
CA HIS A 153 13.72 24.17 -9.46
C HIS A 153 12.20 24.19 -9.67
N CYS A 154 11.54 25.34 -9.49
CA CYS A 154 10.11 25.48 -9.79
C CYS A 154 9.80 25.07 -11.23
N ALA A 155 10.60 25.51 -12.22
CA ALA A 155 10.43 25.13 -13.62
C ALA A 155 10.58 23.61 -13.86
N ARG A 156 11.55 22.97 -13.19
CA ARG A 156 11.74 21.51 -13.24
C ARG A 156 10.57 20.77 -12.62
N PHE A 157 10.09 21.21 -11.46
CA PHE A 157 8.93 20.63 -10.81
C PHE A 157 7.66 20.76 -11.66
N THR A 158 7.39 21.94 -12.23
CA THR A 158 6.26 22.13 -13.15
C THR A 158 6.34 21.17 -14.34
N THR A 159 7.53 21.02 -14.94
CA THR A 159 7.74 20.08 -16.05
C THR A 159 7.51 18.62 -15.62
N ALA A 160 7.99 18.22 -14.45
CA ALA A 160 7.82 16.87 -13.90
C ALA A 160 6.36 16.57 -13.58
N VAL A 161 5.63 17.51 -12.96
CA VAL A 161 4.19 17.38 -12.65
C VAL A 161 3.37 17.27 -13.93
N ASP A 162 3.68 18.09 -14.95
CA ASP A 162 3.04 17.99 -16.27
C ASP A 162 3.27 16.63 -16.91
N GLN A 163 4.50 16.11 -16.83
CA GLN A 163 4.82 14.80 -17.36
C GLN A 163 4.09 13.70 -16.60
N ALA A 164 4.04 13.75 -15.27
CA ALA A 164 3.35 12.80 -14.42
C ALA A 164 1.85 12.71 -14.79
N TRP A 165 1.18 13.86 -14.94
CA TRP A 165 -0.21 13.93 -15.40
C TRP A 165 -0.43 13.31 -16.78
N ARG A 166 0.42 13.66 -17.76
CA ARG A 166 0.32 13.06 -19.11
C ARG A 166 0.45 11.54 -19.06
N THR A 167 1.43 11.05 -18.31
CA THR A 167 1.66 9.60 -18.19
C THR A 167 0.58 8.90 -17.38
N TRP A 168 -0.01 9.56 -16.38
CA TRP A 168 -1.15 9.03 -15.61
C TRP A 168 -2.34 8.74 -16.52
N HIS A 169 -2.76 9.72 -17.31
CA HIS A 169 -3.86 9.53 -18.27
C HIS A 169 -3.53 8.45 -19.29
N ALA A 170 -2.32 8.47 -19.86
CA ALA A 170 -1.91 7.44 -20.81
C ALA A 170 -1.88 6.03 -20.20
N ALA A 171 -1.50 5.90 -18.92
CA ALA A 171 -1.53 4.63 -18.20
C ALA A 171 -2.96 4.16 -17.95
N ARG A 172 -3.86 5.05 -17.53
CA ARG A 172 -5.29 4.76 -17.37
C ARG A 172 -5.93 4.31 -18.68
N ASP A 173 -5.74 5.07 -19.77
CA ASP A 173 -6.27 4.73 -21.09
C ASP A 173 -5.76 3.38 -21.59
N ALA A 174 -4.47 3.08 -21.34
CA ALA A 174 -3.91 1.78 -21.67
C ALA A 174 -4.53 0.66 -20.82
N ALA A 175 -4.69 0.87 -19.51
CA ALA A 175 -5.30 -0.10 -18.62
C ALA A 175 -6.78 -0.35 -18.99
N GLU A 176 -7.52 0.68 -19.39
CA GLU A 176 -8.90 0.57 -19.86
C GLU A 176 -9.05 -0.18 -21.20
N ARG A 177 -8.03 -0.10 -22.06
CA ARG A 177 -7.97 -0.89 -23.30
C ARG A 177 -7.55 -2.34 -23.04
N ILE A 178 -6.57 -2.57 -22.17
CA ILE A 178 -6.11 -3.91 -21.80
C ILE A 178 -7.17 -4.66 -20.99
N ARG A 179 -7.83 -3.99 -20.04
CA ARG A 179 -8.76 -4.58 -19.06
C ARG A 179 -8.18 -5.86 -18.44
N LEU A 180 -8.80 -7.00 -18.72
CA LEU A 180 -8.42 -8.33 -18.24
C LEU A 180 -7.68 -9.16 -19.31
N ALA A 181 -7.30 -8.57 -20.45
CA ALA A 181 -6.68 -9.30 -21.56
C ALA A 181 -5.36 -9.99 -21.15
N GLY A 182 -4.58 -9.36 -20.27
CA GLY A 182 -3.35 -9.94 -19.70
C GLY A 182 -3.57 -11.05 -18.67
N ILE A 183 -4.81 -11.27 -18.22
CA ILE A 183 -5.16 -12.32 -17.25
C ILE A 183 -5.54 -13.60 -18.00
N PRO A 184 -5.05 -14.79 -17.59
CA PRO A 184 -5.44 -16.06 -18.16
C PRO A 184 -6.97 -16.24 -18.14
N PRO A 185 -7.60 -16.81 -19.19
CA PRO A 185 -9.05 -16.92 -19.28
C PRO A 185 -9.71 -17.61 -18.06
N GLN A 186 -9.05 -18.63 -17.51
CA GLN A 186 -9.53 -19.36 -16.32
C GLN A 186 -9.61 -18.46 -15.08
N GLU A 187 -8.71 -17.49 -14.95
CA GLU A 187 -8.63 -16.60 -13.80
C GLU A 187 -9.50 -15.34 -13.94
N ARG A 188 -9.86 -14.96 -15.17
CA ARG A 188 -10.81 -13.86 -15.42
C ARG A 188 -12.16 -14.10 -14.73
N ALA A 189 -12.61 -15.36 -14.66
CA ALA A 189 -13.84 -15.73 -13.95
C ALA A 189 -13.73 -15.49 -12.43
N THR A 190 -12.56 -15.78 -11.85
CA THR A 190 -12.26 -15.51 -10.43
C THR A 190 -12.25 -14.00 -10.15
N VAL A 191 -11.62 -13.20 -11.01
CA VAL A 191 -11.64 -11.74 -10.92
C VAL A 191 -13.06 -11.19 -10.99
N ALA A 192 -13.85 -11.62 -11.98
CA ALA A 192 -15.23 -11.20 -12.14
C ALA A 192 -16.10 -11.54 -10.91
N ARG A 193 -15.87 -12.72 -10.31
CA ARG A 193 -16.55 -13.14 -9.09
C ARG A 193 -16.14 -12.28 -7.89
N ALA A 194 -14.86 -11.98 -7.73
CA ALA A 194 -14.37 -11.08 -6.68
C ALA A 194 -15.01 -9.68 -6.82
N ILE A 195 -15.04 -9.12 -8.03
CA ILE A 195 -15.72 -7.83 -8.31
C ILE A 195 -17.19 -7.90 -7.91
N LYS A 196 -17.90 -8.96 -8.31
CA LYS A 196 -19.33 -9.13 -7.95
C LYS A 196 -19.52 -9.17 -6.43
N LEU A 197 -18.73 -9.98 -5.73
CA LEU A 197 -18.83 -10.12 -4.28
C LEU A 197 -18.53 -8.81 -3.54
N LEU A 198 -17.50 -8.08 -3.95
CA LEU A 198 -17.20 -6.76 -3.38
C LEU A 198 -18.27 -5.73 -3.68
N THR A 199 -18.90 -5.80 -4.86
CA THR A 199 -20.04 -4.93 -5.20
C THR A 199 -21.23 -5.24 -4.30
N VAL A 200 -21.59 -6.52 -4.11
CA VAL A 200 -22.63 -6.92 -3.16
C VAL A 200 -22.30 -6.47 -1.72
N ALA A 201 -21.04 -6.63 -1.29
CA ALA A 201 -20.62 -6.23 0.05
C ALA A 201 -20.70 -4.72 0.29
N ARG A 202 -20.57 -3.92 -0.77
CA ARG A 202 -20.67 -2.47 -0.73
C ARG A 202 -22.12 -1.99 -0.78
N ASP A 203 -22.95 -2.65 -1.57
CA ASP A 203 -24.30 -2.18 -1.91
C ASP A 203 -25.41 -2.83 -1.04
N SER A 204 -25.10 -3.83 -0.22
CA SER A 204 -26.09 -4.47 0.68
C SER A 204 -26.35 -3.62 1.93
N ASP A 205 -27.58 -3.61 2.43
CA ASP A 205 -27.94 -2.95 3.69
C ASP A 205 -27.90 -3.90 4.90
N HIS A 206 -27.56 -5.18 4.69
CA HIS A 206 -27.58 -6.21 5.72
C HIS A 206 -26.15 -6.62 6.13
N ASP A 207 -25.79 -6.38 7.40
CA ASP A 207 -24.44 -6.65 7.91
C ASP A 207 -23.98 -8.10 7.72
N ALA A 208 -24.87 -9.07 7.92
CA ALA A 208 -24.56 -10.49 7.75
C ALA A 208 -24.25 -10.84 6.27
N GLU A 209 -25.01 -10.28 5.33
CA GLU A 209 -24.77 -10.46 3.90
C GLU A 209 -23.45 -9.79 3.47
N ARG A 210 -23.22 -8.57 3.96
CA ARG A 210 -21.98 -7.82 3.70
C ARG A 210 -20.74 -8.55 4.23
N ALA A 211 -20.78 -9.03 5.47
CA ALA A 211 -19.69 -9.81 6.06
C ALA A 211 -19.41 -11.09 5.27
N ALA A 212 -20.46 -11.83 4.89
CA ALA A 212 -20.33 -13.04 4.09
C ALA A 212 -19.77 -12.76 2.69
N ALA A 213 -20.18 -11.66 2.06
CA ALA A 213 -19.69 -11.24 0.75
C ALA A 213 -18.20 -10.85 0.81
N TYR A 214 -17.77 -10.08 1.82
CA TYR A 214 -16.36 -9.75 2.04
C TYR A 214 -15.50 -11.00 2.29
N ALA A 215 -15.97 -11.93 3.13
CA ALA A 215 -15.25 -13.18 3.41
C ALA A 215 -15.04 -14.01 2.13
N LYS A 216 -16.09 -14.14 1.30
CA LYS A 216 -16.01 -14.84 0.01
C LYS A 216 -15.09 -14.11 -0.97
N ALA A 217 -15.15 -12.78 -1.03
CA ALA A 217 -14.28 -11.98 -1.90
C ALA A 217 -12.80 -12.20 -1.55
N ARG A 218 -12.45 -12.14 -0.25
CA ARG A 218 -11.09 -12.41 0.23
C ARG A 218 -10.62 -13.82 -0.15
N ALA A 219 -11.49 -14.82 -0.07
CA ALA A 219 -11.16 -16.18 -0.48
C ALA A 219 -10.86 -16.30 -1.99
N GLU A 220 -11.59 -15.58 -2.85
CA GLU A 220 -11.29 -15.55 -4.29
C GLU A 220 -9.98 -14.78 -4.58
N LEU A 221 -9.74 -13.66 -3.89
CA LEU A 221 -8.49 -12.90 -4.01
C LEU A 221 -7.26 -13.70 -3.56
N ALA A 222 -7.39 -14.49 -2.50
CA ALA A 222 -6.32 -15.39 -2.05
C ALA A 222 -6.01 -16.52 -3.04
N LYS A 223 -6.91 -16.85 -3.98
CA LYS A 223 -6.59 -17.76 -5.09
C LYS A 223 -5.74 -17.06 -6.15
N LEU A 224 -6.10 -15.82 -6.48
CA LEU A 224 -5.38 -14.99 -7.46
C LEU A 224 -3.97 -14.61 -6.98
N ASP A 225 -3.79 -14.35 -5.69
CA ASP A 225 -2.46 -14.05 -5.14
C ASP A 225 -1.56 -15.31 -5.16
N ARG A 226 -2.13 -16.48 -4.87
CA ARG A 226 -1.39 -17.76 -4.91
C ARG A 226 -0.98 -18.18 -6.32
N SER A 227 -1.78 -17.87 -7.34
CA SER A 227 -1.39 -18.10 -8.74
C SER A 227 -0.35 -17.10 -9.24
N GLY A 228 -0.17 -15.98 -8.54
CA GLY A 228 0.72 -14.88 -8.94
C GLY A 228 0.14 -14.01 -10.07
N THR A 229 -1.07 -14.29 -10.53
CA THR A 229 -1.70 -13.61 -11.67
C THR A 229 -2.18 -12.21 -11.31
N LEU A 230 -2.69 -12.02 -10.09
CA LEU A 230 -3.12 -10.70 -9.62
C LEU A 230 -2.87 -10.59 -8.12
N ARG A 231 -2.06 -9.60 -7.76
CA ARG A 231 -1.83 -9.18 -6.38
C ARG A 231 -2.40 -7.78 -6.20
N LEU A 232 -3.20 -7.61 -5.15
CA LEU A 232 -3.66 -6.28 -4.75
C LEU A 232 -2.49 -5.47 -4.17
N PRO A 233 -2.42 -4.15 -4.45
CA PRO A 233 -1.57 -3.25 -3.70
C PRO A 233 -1.80 -3.39 -2.19
N PRO A 234 -0.75 -3.25 -1.35
CA PRO A 234 -0.90 -3.36 0.10
C PRO A 234 -1.95 -2.41 0.69
N THR A 235 -2.10 -1.23 0.11
CA THR A 235 -3.09 -0.21 0.49
C THR A 235 -4.53 -0.68 0.22
N ALA A 236 -4.82 -1.19 -0.98
CA ALA A 236 -6.11 -1.82 -1.29
C ALA A 236 -6.38 -3.02 -0.38
N ALA A 237 -5.40 -3.90 -0.16
CA ALA A 237 -5.57 -5.05 0.74
C ALA A 237 -5.91 -4.61 2.17
N ALA A 238 -5.21 -3.60 2.69
CA ALA A 238 -5.49 -3.02 4.00
C ALA A 238 -6.88 -2.36 4.07
N ALA A 239 -7.29 -1.64 3.02
CA ALA A 239 -8.62 -1.04 2.92
C ALA A 239 -9.72 -2.10 2.93
N LEU A 240 -9.52 -3.20 2.21
CA LEU A 240 -10.41 -4.36 2.21
C LEU A 240 -10.52 -4.99 3.60
N ASP A 241 -9.40 -5.22 4.27
CA ASP A 241 -9.38 -5.81 5.62
C ASP A 241 -9.98 -4.86 6.67
N ALA A 242 -9.83 -3.54 6.52
CA ALA A 242 -10.49 -2.55 7.37
C ALA A 242 -12.02 -2.57 7.17
N ALA A 243 -12.48 -2.57 5.92
CA ALA A 243 -13.90 -2.65 5.58
C ALA A 243 -14.56 -3.94 6.07
N ALA A 244 -13.84 -5.06 6.04
CA ALA A 244 -14.33 -6.34 6.56
C ALA A 244 -14.42 -6.35 8.10
N ARG A 245 -13.46 -5.73 8.81
CA ARG A 245 -13.44 -5.69 10.28
C ARG A 245 -14.54 -4.83 10.87
N SER A 246 -14.94 -3.74 10.20
CA SER A 246 -16.08 -2.93 10.65
C SER A 246 -17.43 -3.64 10.55
N GLN A 247 -17.46 -4.90 10.08
CA GLN A 247 -18.68 -5.74 10.01
C GLN A 247 -18.79 -6.78 11.12
N LEU A 248 -17.82 -6.84 12.03
CA LEU A 248 -17.92 -7.70 13.18
C LEU A 248 -18.84 -7.03 14.21
N PRO A 249 -19.82 -7.75 14.79
CA PRO A 249 -20.67 -7.17 15.83
C PRO A 249 -19.82 -6.67 16.99
N ALA A 250 -20.19 -5.52 17.56
CA ALA A 250 -19.64 -5.08 18.83
C ALA A 250 -19.98 -6.16 19.88
N GLY A 251 -18.94 -6.85 20.36
CA GLY A 251 -19.08 -7.91 21.35
C GLY A 251 -19.51 -7.38 22.71
#